data_AF-A0A2G4IDN6-F1
#
_entry.id   AF-A0A2G4IDN6-F1
#
_cell.length_a   1.000
_cell.length_b   1.000
_cell.length_c   1.000
_cell.angle_alpha   90.00
_cell.angle_beta   90.00
_cell.angle_gamma   90.00
#
_symmetry.space_group_name_H-M   'P 1'
#
loop_
_entity.id
_entity.type
_entity.pdbx_description
1 polymer ?
#
loop_
_entity_poly.entity_id
_entity_poly.type
_entity_poly.pdbx_seq_one_letter_code
_entity_poly.pdbx_strand_id
1 'polypeptide(L)'
;MMRVVKIGGRAQGDPGLAGAIAAAVAQGDAVCVVHGGGDDVSSFQRRLGMEPKFSGGRRVTSVEDLEVVRMVLSGAINKRLVAQFISAGIRAVGVSGEDASLFQARATDPERMGRVGGDIKADASLISHLLAGGYVPVVSPLAREAGSQDGAGLNVNGDDAAAALAVALGADDLVLVADVLGVIEDGKVIPSLDLDAAAALIQRGVATGGMAAKLEATAFALKGGVASVRIAGVAGISDVAAGTRLAFPPFSVR
;
A
#
# COMPACT_ATOMS: atom_id res chain seq x y z
N MET A 1 -4.89 4.62 17.75
CA MET A 1 -5.66 4.13 16.59
C MET A 1 -4.85 3.07 15.86
N MET A 2 -5.49 2.18 15.12
CA MET A 2 -4.86 1.23 14.19
C MET A 2 -4.73 1.87 12.81
N ARG A 3 -3.50 2.05 12.32
CA ARG A 3 -3.23 2.66 11.01
C ARG A 3 -2.48 1.72 10.09
N VAL A 4 -2.92 1.64 8.83
CA VAL A 4 -2.12 1.09 7.74
C VAL A 4 -1.61 2.24 6.89
N VAL A 5 -0.29 2.32 6.70
CA VAL A 5 0.35 3.38 5.92
C VAL A 5 0.98 2.77 4.68
N LYS A 6 0.46 3.13 3.51
CA LYS A 6 1.01 2.70 2.23
C LYS A 6 2.03 3.71 1.71
N ILE A 7 3.28 3.28 1.59
CA ILE A 7 4.39 4.10 1.10
C ILE A 7 4.81 3.61 -0.29
N GLY A 8 4.94 4.48 -1.27
CA GLY A 8 5.38 4.14 -2.62
C GLY A 8 6.16 5.27 -3.28
N GLY A 9 6.86 4.96 -4.37
CA GLY A 9 7.52 5.98 -5.19
C GLY A 9 8.55 6.80 -4.42
N ARG A 10 8.53 8.11 -4.64
CA ARG A 10 9.54 9.05 -4.11
C ARG A 10 9.46 9.20 -2.59
N ALA A 11 8.29 8.97 -2.00
CA ALA A 11 8.10 9.03 -0.55
C ALA A 11 9.05 8.10 0.24
N GLN A 12 9.53 7.01 -0.36
CA GLN A 12 10.50 6.11 0.28
C GLN A 12 11.87 6.76 0.52
N GLY A 13 12.24 7.75 -0.29
CA GLY A 13 13.47 8.51 -0.15
C GLY A 13 13.29 9.82 0.62
N ASP A 14 12.09 10.12 1.10
CA ASP A 14 11.81 11.36 1.82
C ASP A 14 12.48 11.33 3.22
N PRO A 15 13.34 12.30 3.55
CA PRO A 15 14.01 12.37 4.85
C PRO A 15 13.05 12.46 6.03
N GLY A 16 11.85 13.01 5.84
CA GLY A 16 10.81 13.16 6.85
C GLY A 16 10.02 11.88 7.13
N LEU A 17 10.12 10.85 6.28
CA LEU A 17 9.28 9.66 6.36
C LEU A 17 9.38 8.95 7.72
N ALA A 18 10.61 8.66 8.15
CA ALA A 18 10.83 7.95 9.40
C ALA A 18 10.39 8.77 10.61
N GLY A 19 10.60 10.10 10.56
CA GLY A 19 10.11 11.02 11.59
C GLY A 19 8.59 11.03 11.68
N ALA A 20 7.88 11.02 10.55
CA ALA A 20 6.43 11.00 10.51
C ALA A 20 5.84 9.68 11.06
N ILE A 21 6.45 8.54 10.73
CA ILE A 21 6.07 7.23 11.33
C ILE A 21 6.36 7.23 12.83
N ALA A 22 7.54 7.71 13.25
CA ALA A 22 7.92 7.79 14.66
C ALA A 22 6.96 8.67 15.46
N ALA A 23 6.53 9.80 14.88
CA ALA A 23 5.55 10.70 15.49
C ALA A 23 4.19 10.01 15.69
N ALA A 24 3.70 9.26 14.69
CA ALA A 24 2.45 8.49 14.82
C ALA A 24 2.56 7.41 15.91
N VAL A 25 3.67 6.67 15.96
CA VAL A 25 3.92 5.68 17.02
C VAL A 25 3.98 6.34 18.41
N ALA A 26 4.64 7.49 18.53
CA ALA A 26 4.74 8.24 19.77
C ALA A 26 3.39 8.78 20.28
N GLN A 27 2.42 8.99 19.38
CA GLN A 27 1.03 9.33 19.74
C GLN A 27 0.23 8.11 20.26
N GLY A 28 0.83 6.92 20.26
CA GLY A 28 0.19 5.68 20.71
C GLY A 28 -0.56 4.94 19.59
N ASP A 29 -0.31 5.26 18.33
CA ASP A 29 -0.92 4.53 17.21
C ASP A 29 -0.21 3.21 16.94
N ALA A 30 -1.01 2.17 16.69
CA ALA A 30 -0.53 0.90 16.16
C ALA A 30 -0.36 1.05 14.64
N VAL A 31 0.88 1.19 14.18
CA VAL A 31 1.20 1.47 12.77
C VAL A 31 1.71 0.22 12.07
N CYS A 32 1.08 -0.13 10.95
CA CYS A 32 1.59 -1.10 9.99
C CYS A 32 1.91 -0.39 8.67
N VAL A 33 3.09 -0.65 8.11
CA VAL A 33 3.53 -0.06 6.85
C VAL A 33 3.42 -1.11 5.73
N VAL A 34 2.77 -0.77 4.64
CA VAL A 34 2.88 -1.51 3.38
C VAL A 34 3.71 -0.66 2.42
N HIS A 35 4.66 -1.25 1.69
CA HIS A 35 5.46 -0.48 0.74
C HIS A 35 5.24 -0.90 -0.72
N GLY A 36 5.85 -0.16 -1.65
CA GLY A 36 5.96 -0.51 -3.06
C GLY A 36 7.42 -0.43 -3.50
N GLY A 37 7.69 -0.13 -4.76
CA GLY A 37 9.06 0.03 -5.24
C GLY A 37 9.24 -0.16 -6.73
N GLY A 38 8.28 0.31 -7.54
CA GLY A 38 8.28 0.06 -8.99
C GLY A 38 9.59 0.52 -9.64
N ASP A 39 10.08 1.71 -9.29
CA ASP A 39 11.29 2.30 -9.86
C ASP A 39 12.55 1.51 -9.50
N ASP A 40 12.71 1.10 -8.23
CA ASP A 40 13.82 0.26 -7.78
C ASP A 40 13.78 -1.10 -8.51
N VAL A 41 12.60 -1.74 -8.63
CA VAL A 41 12.46 -3.00 -9.39
C VAL A 41 12.88 -2.81 -10.84
N SER A 42 12.41 -1.76 -11.50
CA SER A 42 12.78 -1.45 -12.89
C SER A 42 14.29 -1.17 -13.04
N SER A 43 14.90 -0.52 -12.06
CA SER A 43 16.35 -0.29 -12.01
C SER A 43 17.13 -1.61 -11.93
N PHE A 44 16.72 -2.51 -11.04
CA PHE A 44 17.35 -3.83 -10.89
C PHE A 44 17.13 -4.74 -12.11
N GLN A 45 15.93 -4.76 -12.70
CA GLN A 45 15.67 -5.47 -13.95
C GLN A 45 16.64 -5.02 -15.06
N ARG A 46 16.78 -3.70 -15.27
CA ARG A 46 17.72 -3.16 -16.27
C ARG A 46 19.17 -3.56 -16.02
N ARG A 47 19.60 -3.59 -14.75
CA ARG A 47 20.96 -4.05 -14.38
C ARG A 47 21.21 -5.54 -14.69
N LEU A 48 20.15 -6.34 -14.73
CA LEU A 48 20.18 -7.75 -15.11
C LEU A 48 19.94 -7.97 -16.61
N GLY A 49 19.86 -6.90 -17.42
CA GLY A 49 19.59 -6.98 -18.86
C GLY A 49 18.12 -7.28 -19.20
N MET A 50 17.20 -7.16 -18.24
CA MET A 50 15.77 -7.35 -18.44
C MET A 50 15.07 -6.03 -18.77
N GLU A 51 13.99 -6.09 -19.54
CA GLU A 51 13.19 -4.93 -19.92
C GLU A 51 11.92 -4.82 -19.07
N PRO A 52 11.75 -3.75 -18.25
CA PRO A 52 10.53 -3.54 -17.49
C PRO A 52 9.31 -3.29 -18.38
N LYS A 53 8.25 -4.10 -18.23
CA LYS A 53 6.99 -3.97 -18.98
C LYS A 53 5.83 -3.58 -18.08
N PHE A 54 4.93 -2.75 -18.60
CA PHE A 54 3.74 -2.28 -17.88
C PHE A 54 2.49 -2.31 -18.77
N SER A 55 1.35 -2.62 -18.17
CA SER A 55 0.03 -2.59 -18.80
C SER A 55 -0.99 -2.09 -17.79
N GLY A 56 -1.78 -1.07 -18.16
CA GLY A 56 -2.79 -0.47 -17.26
C GLY A 56 -2.21 0.04 -15.93
N GLY A 57 -0.97 0.54 -15.93
CA GLY A 57 -0.29 0.99 -14.70
C GLY A 57 0.23 -0.14 -13.79
N ARG A 58 0.01 -1.41 -14.14
CA ARG A 58 0.55 -2.57 -13.43
C ARG A 58 1.78 -3.12 -14.17
N ARG A 59 2.76 -3.64 -13.43
CA ARG A 59 3.94 -4.30 -14.00
C ARG A 59 3.52 -5.66 -14.56
N VAL A 60 3.68 -5.88 -15.87
CA VAL A 60 3.61 -7.24 -16.43
C VAL A 60 4.75 -8.04 -15.82
N THR A 61 4.45 -9.19 -15.25
CA THR A 61 5.40 -9.93 -14.41
C THR A 61 5.49 -11.37 -14.91
N SER A 62 6.53 -11.73 -15.65
CA SER A 62 6.81 -13.14 -15.96
C SER A 62 7.21 -13.92 -14.69
N VAL A 63 7.45 -15.23 -14.84
CA VAL A 63 8.01 -16.03 -13.74
C VAL A 63 9.40 -15.54 -13.35
N GLU A 64 10.25 -15.18 -14.33
CA GLU A 64 11.58 -14.62 -14.06
C GLU A 64 11.49 -13.22 -13.44
N ASP A 65 10.57 -12.37 -13.92
CA ASP A 65 10.35 -11.05 -13.32
C ASP A 65 9.96 -11.15 -11.85
N LEU A 66 9.14 -12.15 -11.49
CA LEU A 66 8.68 -12.36 -10.12
C LEU A 66 9.84 -12.60 -9.14
N GLU A 67 10.89 -13.32 -9.55
CA GLU A 67 12.07 -13.53 -8.70
C GLU A 67 12.79 -12.21 -8.41
N VAL A 68 12.95 -11.35 -9.42
CA VAL A 68 13.55 -10.03 -9.27
C VAL A 68 12.66 -9.13 -8.41
N VAL A 69 11.35 -9.12 -8.66
CA VAL A 69 10.37 -8.39 -7.85
C VAL A 69 10.48 -8.83 -6.39
N ARG A 70 10.55 -10.14 -6.11
CA ARG A 70 10.67 -10.70 -4.76
C ARG A 70 11.96 -10.26 -4.07
N MET A 71 13.10 -10.43 -4.72
CA MET A 71 14.39 -10.01 -4.16
C MET A 71 14.46 -8.51 -3.86
N VAL A 72 13.93 -7.69 -4.76
CA VAL A 72 14.02 -6.23 -4.64
C VAL A 72 13.02 -5.69 -3.62
N LEU A 73 11.75 -6.11 -3.69
CA LEU A 73 10.72 -5.63 -2.76
C LEU A 73 10.99 -6.16 -1.35
N SER A 74 11.09 -7.49 -1.17
CA SER A 74 11.19 -8.11 0.17
C SER A 74 12.60 -8.10 0.76
N GLY A 75 13.62 -8.01 -0.10
CA GLY A 75 15.02 -7.89 0.33
C GLY A 75 15.45 -6.45 0.40
N ALA A 76 15.77 -5.84 -0.74
CA ALA A 76 16.45 -4.55 -0.77
C ALA A 76 15.63 -3.40 -0.15
N ILE A 77 14.40 -3.18 -0.64
CA ILE A 77 13.58 -2.05 -0.23
C ILE A 77 13.06 -2.24 1.20
N ASN A 78 12.49 -3.41 1.48
CA ASN A 78 11.95 -3.74 2.80
C ASN A 78 13.00 -3.53 3.90
N LYS A 79 14.21 -4.06 3.71
CA LYS A 79 15.27 -3.94 4.72
C LYS A 79 15.86 -2.53 4.82
N ARG A 80 15.87 -1.76 3.72
CA ARG A 80 16.21 -0.33 3.76
C ARG A 80 15.23 0.47 4.63
N LEU A 81 13.92 0.27 4.43
CA LEU A 81 12.89 0.94 5.24
C LEU A 81 12.95 0.51 6.71
N VAL A 82 13.11 -0.78 6.97
CA VAL A 82 13.29 -1.30 8.34
C VAL A 82 14.50 -0.66 9.01
N ALA A 83 15.66 -0.59 8.34
CA ALA A 83 16.84 0.06 8.88
C ALA A 83 16.60 1.55 9.19
N GLN A 84 15.97 2.27 8.25
CA GLN A 84 15.61 3.68 8.42
C GLN A 84 14.71 3.90 9.64
N PHE A 85 13.69 3.06 9.84
CA PHE A 85 12.77 3.15 10.97
C PHE A 85 13.45 2.79 12.30
N ILE A 86 14.32 1.77 12.31
CA ILE A 86 15.13 1.42 13.48
C ILE A 86 16.04 2.58 13.88
N SER A 87 16.68 3.25 12.91
CA SER A 87 17.48 4.45 13.17
C SER A 87 16.68 5.61 13.76
N ALA A 88 15.35 5.63 13.56
CA ALA A 88 14.43 6.59 14.17
C ALA A 88 13.85 6.10 15.52
N GLY A 89 14.38 5.03 16.11
CA GLY A 89 13.95 4.48 17.39
C GLY A 89 12.73 3.58 17.34
N ILE A 90 12.27 3.21 16.14
CA ILE A 90 11.09 2.34 15.96
C ILE A 90 11.54 0.88 15.98
N ARG A 91 10.80 0.01 16.69
CA ARG A 91 10.98 -1.44 16.64
C ARG A 91 10.38 -2.01 15.35
N ALA A 92 11.01 -1.74 14.21
CA ALA A 92 10.50 -2.17 12.90
C ALA A 92 10.88 -3.63 12.60
N VAL A 93 9.97 -4.35 11.94
CA VAL A 93 10.19 -5.73 11.46
C VAL A 93 9.69 -5.88 10.03
N GLY A 94 10.53 -6.43 9.17
CA GLY A 94 10.24 -6.57 7.75
C GLY A 94 9.73 -7.95 7.39
N VAL A 95 8.54 -8.02 6.79
CA VAL A 95 7.91 -9.25 6.28
C VAL A 95 7.42 -9.06 4.85
N SER A 96 7.19 -10.15 4.14
CA SER A 96 6.50 -10.19 2.86
C SER A 96 5.06 -10.66 3.05
N GLY A 97 4.19 -10.36 2.08
CA GLY A 97 2.86 -10.96 2.10
C GLY A 97 2.84 -12.47 1.83
N GLU A 98 3.96 -13.08 1.43
CA GLU A 98 4.07 -14.54 1.33
C GLU A 98 4.27 -15.19 2.71
N ASP A 99 4.82 -14.45 3.67
CA ASP A 99 5.11 -14.94 5.03
C ASP A 99 3.81 -15.21 5.79
N ALA A 100 3.72 -16.41 6.38
CA ALA A 100 2.52 -16.92 7.04
C ALA A 100 1.24 -16.86 6.16
N SER A 101 1.38 -16.78 4.83
CA SER A 101 0.28 -16.56 3.89
C SER A 101 -0.53 -15.30 4.19
N LEU A 102 0.13 -14.23 4.66
CA LEU A 102 -0.47 -12.93 4.94
C LEU A 102 -1.37 -12.46 3.80
N PHE A 103 -0.89 -12.57 2.55
CA PHE A 103 -1.68 -12.28 1.36
C PHE A 103 -1.86 -13.52 0.51
N GLN A 104 -3.11 -13.76 0.14
CA GLN A 104 -3.49 -14.72 -0.89
C GLN A 104 -4.19 -13.96 -2.03
N ALA A 105 -3.85 -14.26 -3.27
CA ALA A 105 -4.40 -13.58 -4.45
C ALA A 105 -4.66 -14.58 -5.58
N ARG A 106 -5.44 -14.16 -6.59
CA ARG A 106 -5.61 -14.91 -7.84
C ARG A 106 -4.84 -14.22 -8.96
N ALA A 107 -4.27 -15.00 -9.88
CA ALA A 107 -3.66 -14.42 -11.06
C ALA A 107 -4.69 -13.65 -11.90
N THR A 108 -4.35 -12.43 -12.30
CA THR A 108 -5.21 -11.56 -13.12
C THR A 108 -4.72 -11.60 -14.56
N ASP A 109 -5.56 -12.07 -15.49
CA ASP A 109 -5.21 -12.19 -16.92
C ASP A 109 -3.81 -12.82 -17.13
N PRO A 110 -3.60 -14.07 -16.66
CA PRO A 110 -2.27 -14.67 -16.60
C PRO A 110 -1.61 -14.80 -17.97
N GLU A 111 -2.39 -14.89 -19.05
CA GLU A 111 -1.86 -14.94 -20.42
C GLU A 111 -1.17 -13.64 -20.83
N ARG A 112 -1.68 -12.48 -20.40
CA ARG A 112 -1.14 -11.16 -20.77
C ARG A 112 -0.27 -10.53 -19.69
N MET A 113 -0.60 -10.76 -18.42
CA MET A 113 0.04 -10.11 -17.27
C MET A 113 1.01 -11.02 -16.53
N GLY A 114 0.96 -12.34 -16.77
CA GLY A 114 1.78 -13.32 -16.07
C GLY A 114 1.39 -13.48 -14.61
N ARG A 115 2.35 -13.36 -13.71
CA ARG A 115 2.26 -13.52 -12.25
C ARG A 115 1.82 -12.24 -11.53
N VAL A 116 0.82 -11.55 -12.08
CA VAL A 116 0.19 -10.39 -11.43
C VAL A 116 -1.03 -10.84 -10.65
N GLY A 117 -1.10 -10.46 -9.38
CA GLY A 117 -2.20 -10.81 -8.49
C GLY A 117 -3.31 -9.77 -8.42
N GLY A 118 -4.54 -10.27 -8.27
CA GLY A 118 -5.77 -9.53 -7.95
C GLY A 118 -6.62 -10.34 -6.95
N ASP A 119 -7.82 -9.86 -6.65
CA ASP A 119 -8.76 -10.48 -5.69
C ASP A 119 -8.07 -10.87 -4.36
N ILE A 120 -7.36 -9.91 -3.78
CA ILE A 120 -6.49 -10.16 -2.63
C ILE A 120 -7.33 -10.40 -1.37
N LYS A 121 -6.95 -11.44 -0.63
CA LYS A 121 -7.40 -11.69 0.74
C LYS A 121 -6.21 -11.59 1.67
N ALA A 122 -6.41 -10.97 2.82
CA ALA A 122 -5.39 -10.84 3.84
C ALA A 122 -5.76 -11.63 5.11
N ASP A 123 -4.83 -12.42 5.62
CA ASP A 123 -4.86 -12.96 6.99
C ASP A 123 -3.92 -12.11 7.85
N ALA A 124 -4.51 -11.23 8.66
CA ALA A 124 -3.75 -10.27 9.46
C ALA A 124 -3.17 -10.87 10.76
N SER A 125 -3.32 -12.18 11.02
CA SER A 125 -2.95 -12.79 12.31
C SER A 125 -1.50 -12.52 12.70
N LEU A 126 -0.55 -12.68 11.78
CA LEU A 126 0.87 -12.37 12.02
C LEU A 126 1.07 -10.89 12.38
N ILE A 127 0.44 -9.99 11.63
CA ILE A 127 0.58 -8.54 11.81
C ILE A 127 0.01 -8.11 13.16
N SER A 128 -1.16 -8.64 13.54
CA SER A 128 -1.76 -8.39 14.86
C SER A 128 -0.85 -8.81 16.00
N HIS A 129 -0.16 -9.96 15.90
CA HIS A 129 0.81 -10.39 16.91
C HIS A 129 2.02 -9.46 17.01
N LEU A 130 2.56 -9.03 15.86
CA LEU A 130 3.70 -8.11 15.83
C LEU A 130 3.33 -6.74 16.43
N LEU A 131 2.18 -6.20 16.06
CA LEU A 131 1.65 -4.95 16.61
C LEU A 131 1.43 -5.05 18.12
N ALA A 132 0.82 -6.14 18.60
CA ALA A 132 0.64 -6.38 20.04
C ALA A 132 1.97 -6.50 20.80
N GLY A 133 3.04 -6.98 20.14
CA GLY A 133 4.40 -7.01 20.68
C GLY A 133 5.14 -5.66 20.67
N GLY A 134 4.47 -4.59 20.20
CA GLY A 134 5.04 -3.24 20.09
C GLY A 134 6.01 -3.08 18.91
N TYR A 135 5.89 -3.93 17.88
CA TYR A 135 6.64 -3.76 16.63
C TYR A 135 5.84 -2.95 15.61
N VAL A 136 6.54 -2.32 14.67
CA VAL A 136 5.97 -1.74 13.43
C VAL A 136 6.27 -2.69 12.26
N PRO A 137 5.27 -3.45 11.78
CA PRO A 137 5.46 -4.32 10.62
C PRO A 137 5.65 -3.49 9.34
N VAL A 138 6.61 -3.91 8.51
CA VAL A 138 6.88 -3.33 7.19
C VAL A 138 6.70 -4.44 6.16
N VAL A 139 5.65 -4.33 5.35
CA VAL A 139 5.13 -5.41 4.49
C VAL A 139 5.40 -5.11 3.02
N SER A 140 6.03 -6.04 2.31
CA SER A 140 6.15 -6.00 0.84
C SER A 140 4.94 -6.67 0.15
N PRO A 141 4.42 -6.12 -0.97
CA PRO A 141 3.16 -6.54 -1.59
C PRO A 141 3.33 -7.72 -2.54
N LEU A 142 3.75 -8.86 -2.00
CA LEU A 142 3.72 -10.15 -2.67
C LEU A 142 2.63 -11.02 -2.05
N ALA A 143 2.00 -11.87 -2.83
CA ALA A 143 0.98 -12.78 -2.33
C ALA A 143 1.24 -14.21 -2.78
N ARG A 144 0.70 -15.17 -2.04
CA ARG A 144 0.62 -16.56 -2.50
C ARG A 144 -0.59 -16.71 -3.42
N GLU A 145 -0.45 -17.49 -4.48
CA GLU A 145 -1.54 -17.84 -5.37
C GLU A 145 -2.56 -18.73 -4.63
N ALA A 146 -3.82 -18.29 -4.61
CA ALA A 146 -4.89 -18.97 -3.90
C ALA A 146 -5.20 -20.32 -4.55
N GLY A 147 -5.08 -21.41 -3.78
CA GLY A 147 -5.32 -22.77 -4.24
C GLY A 147 -4.12 -23.44 -4.93
N SER A 148 -2.98 -22.75 -5.04
CA SER A 148 -1.73 -23.35 -5.50
C SER A 148 -1.14 -24.25 -4.38
N GLN A 149 -0.73 -25.47 -4.75
CA GLN A 149 -0.11 -26.41 -3.82
C GLN A 149 1.40 -26.18 -3.65
N ASP A 150 2.04 -25.58 -4.65
CA ASP A 150 3.46 -25.21 -4.66
C ASP A 150 3.72 -23.85 -4.00
N GLY A 151 2.69 -23.09 -3.65
CA GLY A 151 2.83 -21.77 -3.04
C GLY A 151 3.39 -20.73 -4.00
N ALA A 152 3.04 -20.81 -5.29
CA ALA A 152 3.47 -19.86 -6.29
C ALA A 152 3.17 -18.42 -5.88
N GLY A 153 4.11 -17.51 -6.13
CA GLY A 153 3.98 -16.10 -5.76
C GLY A 153 3.26 -15.28 -6.84
N LEU A 154 2.72 -14.15 -6.42
CA LEU A 154 2.11 -13.14 -7.29
C LEU A 154 2.59 -11.75 -6.88
N ASN A 155 2.90 -10.92 -7.88
CA ASN A 155 3.18 -9.51 -7.71
C ASN A 155 1.87 -8.73 -7.61
N VAL A 156 1.67 -8.03 -6.50
CA VAL A 156 0.40 -7.36 -6.19
C VAL A 156 0.60 -5.84 -6.15
N ASN A 157 -0.42 -5.08 -6.59
CA ASN A 157 -0.39 -3.64 -6.42
C ASN A 157 -0.35 -3.29 -4.93
N GLY A 158 0.60 -2.43 -4.53
CA GLY A 158 0.78 -2.13 -3.12
C GLY A 158 -0.40 -1.36 -2.48
N ASP A 159 -1.13 -0.54 -3.24
CA ASP A 159 -2.31 0.17 -2.73
C ASP A 159 -3.44 -0.84 -2.45
N ASP A 160 -3.66 -1.79 -3.37
CA ASP A 160 -4.62 -2.89 -3.18
C ASP A 160 -4.23 -3.77 -1.98
N ALA A 161 -2.94 -4.10 -1.84
CA ALA A 161 -2.42 -4.88 -0.72
C ALA A 161 -2.60 -4.15 0.63
N ALA A 162 -2.38 -2.84 0.67
CA ALA A 162 -2.61 -2.03 1.86
C ALA A 162 -4.09 -1.94 2.21
N ALA A 163 -4.96 -1.79 1.22
CA ALA A 163 -6.41 -1.78 1.43
C ALA A 163 -6.91 -3.14 1.96
N ALA A 164 -6.47 -4.25 1.38
CA ALA A 164 -6.78 -5.60 1.87
C ALA A 164 -6.31 -5.82 3.30
N LEU A 165 -5.08 -5.39 3.64
CA LEU A 165 -4.56 -5.49 4.99
C LEU A 165 -5.31 -4.62 5.99
N ALA A 166 -5.66 -3.39 5.61
CA ALA A 166 -6.42 -2.47 6.45
C ALA A 166 -7.80 -3.03 6.79
N VAL A 167 -8.49 -3.62 5.81
CA VAL A 167 -9.77 -4.33 6.02
C VAL A 167 -9.58 -5.51 6.97
N ALA A 168 -8.58 -6.37 6.75
CA ALA A 168 -8.35 -7.55 7.58
C ALA A 168 -7.95 -7.21 9.03
N LEU A 169 -7.28 -6.08 9.25
CA LEU A 169 -6.94 -5.56 10.58
C LEU A 169 -8.10 -4.84 11.27
N GLY A 170 -9.17 -4.50 10.56
CA GLY A 170 -10.19 -3.56 11.06
C GLY A 170 -9.58 -2.20 11.39
N ALA A 171 -8.71 -1.68 10.52
CA ALA A 171 -7.97 -0.45 10.76
C ALA A 171 -8.90 0.78 10.85
N ASP A 172 -8.56 1.72 11.74
CA ASP A 172 -9.27 3.00 11.87
C ASP A 172 -8.98 3.90 10.66
N ASP A 173 -7.76 3.85 10.14
CA ASP A 173 -7.30 4.74 9.07
C ASP A 173 -6.33 4.03 8.11
N LEU A 174 -6.56 4.19 6.81
CA LEU A 174 -5.61 3.83 5.75
C LEU A 174 -5.02 5.11 5.15
N VAL A 175 -3.71 5.28 5.23
CA VAL A 175 -3.00 6.42 4.65
C VAL A 175 -2.29 5.99 3.38
N LEU A 176 -2.76 6.46 2.23
CA LEU A 176 -2.13 6.27 0.93
C LEU A 176 -1.17 7.43 0.66
N VAL A 177 0.11 7.23 0.98
CA VAL A 177 1.14 8.26 0.77
C VAL A 177 1.41 8.41 -0.72
N ALA A 178 1.25 9.63 -1.22
CA ALA A 178 1.39 10.00 -2.61
C ALA A 178 2.50 11.05 -2.80
N ASP A 179 2.97 11.19 -4.04
CA ASP A 179 3.92 12.24 -4.43
C ASP A 179 3.23 13.62 -4.60
N VAL A 180 1.91 13.68 -4.39
CA VAL A 180 1.09 14.90 -4.39
C VAL A 180 0.44 15.09 -3.02
N LEU A 181 0.06 16.33 -2.71
CA LEU A 181 -0.49 16.68 -1.40
C LEU A 181 -1.87 16.05 -1.12
N GLY A 182 -2.60 15.62 -2.15
CA GLY A 182 -3.91 14.97 -2.06
C GLY A 182 -4.52 14.79 -3.45
N VAL A 183 -5.84 14.60 -3.51
CA VAL A 183 -6.61 14.65 -4.76
C VAL A 183 -6.73 16.11 -5.18
N ILE A 184 -6.31 16.42 -6.41
CA ILE A 184 -6.27 17.78 -6.95
C ILE A 184 -7.34 17.94 -8.02
N GLU A 185 -8.16 18.98 -7.89
CA GLU A 185 -9.08 19.46 -8.92
C GLU A 185 -8.88 20.97 -9.05
N ASP A 186 -8.77 21.46 -10.29
CA ASP A 186 -8.54 22.88 -10.61
C ASP A 186 -7.36 23.51 -9.84
N GLY A 187 -6.29 22.75 -9.65
CA GLY A 187 -5.06 23.19 -8.98
C GLY A 187 -5.15 23.30 -7.45
N LYS A 188 -6.25 22.86 -6.83
CA LYS A 188 -6.44 22.86 -5.38
C LYS A 188 -6.62 21.44 -4.85
N VAL A 189 -6.13 21.20 -3.64
CA VAL A 189 -6.38 19.95 -2.93
C VAL A 189 -7.83 19.94 -2.44
N ILE A 190 -8.55 18.88 -2.77
CA ILE A 190 -9.88 18.64 -2.23
C ILE A 190 -9.71 18.12 -0.79
N PRO A 191 -10.23 18.79 0.24
CA PRO A 191 -10.01 18.38 1.63
C PRO A 191 -10.76 17.10 1.99
N SER A 192 -11.95 16.87 1.40
CA SER A 192 -12.72 15.65 1.64
C SER A 192 -13.57 15.25 0.43
N LEU A 193 -13.74 13.95 0.25
CA LEU A 193 -14.57 13.33 -0.79
C LEU A 193 -15.38 12.18 -0.19
N ASP A 194 -16.61 12.00 -0.67
CA ASP A 194 -17.32 10.73 -0.53
C ASP A 194 -16.99 9.79 -1.71
N LEU A 195 -17.54 8.57 -1.68
CA LEU A 195 -17.29 7.56 -2.71
C LEU A 195 -17.87 7.94 -4.07
N ASP A 196 -19.00 8.66 -4.10
CA ASP A 196 -19.67 9.02 -5.35
C ASP A 196 -18.89 10.15 -6.05
N ALA A 197 -18.43 11.15 -5.30
CA ALA A 197 -17.55 12.20 -5.79
C ALA A 197 -16.21 11.62 -6.28
N ALA A 198 -15.62 10.68 -5.53
CA ALA A 198 -14.40 9.99 -5.96
C ALA A 198 -14.61 9.23 -7.29
N ALA A 199 -15.72 8.51 -7.44
CA ALA A 199 -16.06 7.81 -8.68
C ALA A 199 -16.27 8.78 -9.85
N ALA A 200 -16.94 9.91 -9.61
CA ALA A 200 -17.16 10.94 -10.62
C ALA A 200 -15.84 11.55 -11.12
N LEU A 201 -14.85 11.77 -10.24
CA LEU A 201 -13.53 12.27 -10.62
C LEU A 201 -12.78 11.30 -11.54
N ILE A 202 -12.92 9.99 -11.32
CA ILE A 202 -12.35 8.96 -12.20
C ILE A 202 -13.06 9.00 -13.57
N GLN A 203 -14.40 8.97 -13.57
CA GLN A 203 -15.19 8.95 -14.80
C GLN A 203 -14.97 10.19 -15.68
N ARG A 204 -14.78 11.36 -15.06
CA ARG A 204 -14.48 12.63 -15.74
C ARG A 204 -13.04 12.73 -16.23
N GLY A 205 -12.17 11.76 -15.89
CA GLY A 205 -10.76 11.79 -16.25
C GLY A 205 -9.93 12.82 -15.46
N VAL A 206 -10.43 13.32 -14.33
CA VAL A 206 -9.66 14.19 -13.42
C VAL A 206 -8.66 13.35 -12.63
N ALA A 207 -9.13 12.24 -12.06
CA ALA A 207 -8.28 11.24 -11.42
C ALA A 207 -7.90 10.15 -12.43
N THR A 208 -6.63 10.10 -12.83
CA THR A 208 -6.12 9.14 -13.82
C THR A 208 -4.91 8.37 -13.28
N GLY A 209 -4.57 7.26 -13.95
CA GLY A 209 -3.39 6.47 -13.65
C GLY A 209 -3.30 6.07 -12.17
N GLY A 210 -2.20 6.41 -11.52
CA GLY A 210 -1.97 6.09 -10.11
C GLY A 210 -2.99 6.72 -9.14
N MET A 211 -3.59 7.87 -9.48
CA MET A 211 -4.63 8.47 -8.62
C MET A 211 -5.94 7.68 -8.71
N ALA A 212 -6.32 7.21 -9.90
CA ALA A 212 -7.50 6.36 -10.06
C ALA A 212 -7.35 5.06 -9.24
N ALA A 213 -6.20 4.40 -9.32
CA ALA A 213 -5.91 3.19 -8.52
C ALA A 213 -6.01 3.45 -7.00
N LYS A 214 -5.54 4.61 -6.51
CA LYS A 214 -5.68 4.98 -5.09
C LYS A 214 -7.14 5.18 -4.67
N LEU A 215 -7.94 5.81 -5.52
CA LEU A 215 -9.37 6.00 -5.25
C LEU A 215 -10.14 4.67 -5.30
N GLU A 216 -9.77 3.75 -6.19
CA GLU A 216 -10.32 2.39 -6.23
C GLU A 216 -9.97 1.60 -4.96
N ALA A 217 -8.70 1.61 -4.54
CA ALA A 217 -8.26 1.00 -3.28
C ALA A 217 -8.94 1.64 -2.06
N THR A 218 -9.16 2.96 -2.10
CA THR A 218 -9.93 3.70 -1.07
C THR A 218 -11.37 3.19 -1.00
N ALA A 219 -12.04 3.05 -2.15
CA ALA A 219 -13.40 2.53 -2.21
C ALA A 219 -13.50 1.10 -1.67
N PHE A 220 -12.53 0.25 -2.00
CA PHE A 220 -12.42 -1.10 -1.45
C PHE A 220 -12.29 -1.07 0.09
N ALA A 221 -11.36 -0.29 0.62
CA ALA A 221 -11.10 -0.21 2.05
C ALA A 221 -12.32 0.29 2.84
N LEU A 222 -12.94 1.38 2.40
CA LEU A 222 -14.14 1.94 3.03
C LEU A 222 -15.29 0.92 3.02
N LYS A 223 -15.60 0.32 1.87
CA LYS A 223 -16.64 -0.72 1.77
C LYS A 223 -16.34 -1.96 2.63
N GLY A 224 -15.07 -2.25 2.88
CA GLY A 224 -14.61 -3.31 3.77
C GLY A 224 -14.65 -2.94 5.27
N GLY A 225 -15.08 -1.73 5.63
CA GLY A 225 -15.28 -1.31 7.03
C GLY A 225 -14.16 -0.48 7.64
N VAL A 226 -13.14 -0.08 6.86
CA VAL A 226 -12.15 0.91 7.31
C VAL A 226 -12.85 2.25 7.52
N ALA A 227 -12.65 2.89 8.68
CA ALA A 227 -13.42 4.09 9.04
C ALA A 227 -13.05 5.34 8.23
N SER A 228 -11.79 5.45 7.81
CA SER A 228 -11.24 6.59 7.10
C SER A 228 -10.12 6.17 6.16
N VAL A 229 -10.04 6.79 4.99
CA VAL A 229 -8.89 6.68 4.09
C VAL A 229 -8.40 8.08 3.77
N ARG A 230 -7.09 8.29 3.81
CA ARG A 230 -6.47 9.58 3.50
C ARG A 230 -5.45 9.42 2.39
N ILE A 231 -5.54 10.30 1.38
CA ILE A 231 -4.53 10.43 0.34
C ILE A 231 -3.77 11.72 0.63
N ALA A 232 -2.48 11.61 0.97
CA ALA A 232 -1.67 12.73 1.41
C ALA A 232 -0.19 12.54 1.06
N GLY A 233 0.59 13.62 1.18
CA GLY A 233 2.06 13.52 1.21
C GLY A 233 2.57 12.95 2.54
N VAL A 234 3.89 12.87 2.69
CA VAL A 234 4.56 12.28 3.88
C VAL A 234 4.13 12.93 5.20
N ALA A 235 3.96 14.26 5.23
CA ALA A 235 3.49 14.96 6.43
C ALA A 235 2.11 14.47 6.91
N GLY A 236 1.26 13.99 6.00
CA GLY A 236 -0.06 13.45 6.34
C GLY A 236 -0.03 12.14 7.11
N ILE A 237 1.12 11.49 7.26
CA ILE A 237 1.23 10.31 8.13
C ILE A 237 0.95 10.70 9.59
N SER A 238 1.49 11.85 10.03
CA SER A 238 1.36 12.37 11.40
C SER A 238 0.34 13.51 11.53
N ASP A 239 0.04 14.23 10.45
CA ASP A 239 -0.98 15.28 10.41
C ASP A 239 -2.29 14.74 9.80
N VAL A 240 -3.30 14.54 10.66
CA VAL A 240 -4.62 14.02 10.25
C VAL A 240 -5.45 15.01 9.43
N ALA A 241 -5.13 16.30 9.45
CA ALA A 241 -5.81 17.33 8.68
C ALA A 241 -5.24 17.50 7.27
N ALA A 242 -4.07 16.93 6.98
CA ALA A 242 -3.41 17.07 5.69
C ALA A 242 -4.00 16.13 4.63
N GLY A 243 -4.05 16.65 3.40
CA GLY A 243 -4.45 15.93 2.19
C GLY A 243 -5.96 15.80 2.01
N THR A 244 -6.38 14.73 1.35
CA THR A 244 -7.78 14.44 1.05
C THR A 244 -8.27 13.29 1.91
N ARG A 245 -9.32 13.54 2.68
CA ARG A 245 -9.98 12.52 3.51
C ARG A 245 -11.23 11.96 2.85
N LEU A 246 -11.29 10.64 2.76
CA LEU A 246 -12.44 9.89 2.30
C LEU A 246 -13.02 9.07 3.45
N ALA A 247 -14.31 9.19 3.68
CA ALA A 247 -15.06 8.42 4.66
C ALA A 247 -16.52 8.30 4.20
N PHE A 248 -17.27 7.35 4.74
CA PHE A 248 -18.72 7.43 4.60
C PHE A 248 -19.21 8.73 5.26
N PRO A 249 -20.26 9.38 4.71
CA PRO A 249 -20.89 10.49 5.39
C PRO A 249 -21.25 10.07 6.81
N PRO A 250 -21.17 10.97 7.81
CA PRO A 250 -21.67 10.65 9.13
C PRO A 250 -23.08 10.11 8.95
N PHE A 251 -23.35 8.92 9.48
CA PHE A 251 -24.71 8.36 9.50
C PHE A 251 -25.63 9.50 9.94
N SER A 252 -26.49 9.97 9.04
CA SER A 252 -27.61 10.82 9.43
C SER A 252 -28.43 9.97 10.38
N VAL A 253 -28.28 10.26 11.67
CA VAL A 253 -29.09 9.69 12.75
C VAL A 253 -30.54 9.89 12.33
N ARG A 254 -31.23 8.78 12.06
CA ARG A 254 -32.69 8.78 11.99
C ARG A 254 -33.25 8.75 13.41
#